data_AF-A0A9Q3L5G4-F1
#
_entry.id   AF-A0A9Q3L5G4-F1
#
_cell.length_a   1.000
_cell.length_b   1.000
_cell.length_c   1.000
_cell.angle_alpha   90.00
_cell.angle_beta   90.00
_cell.angle_gamma   90.00
#
_symmetry.space_group_name_H-M   'P 1'
#
loop_
_entity.id
_entity.type
_entity.pdbx_description
1 polymer ?
#
loop_
_entity_poly.entity_id
_entity_poly.type
_entity_poly.pdbx_seq_one_letter_code
_entity_poly.pdbx_strand_id
1 'polypeptide(L)'
;MRKAKLKAKSASLSNEKKYKSVLKKYLVSKFFFIFLSVLTLVISSATIILNLYSIRFNEYPLQTMIYFVSIAFISVVVTLLISIQSFFNVTDKISVLEENINTNIKRIEKYKENNEITREDIDELMKTF
;
A
#
# COMPACT_ATOMS: atom_id res chain seq x y z
N MET A 1 19.96 -10.17 -40.27
CA MET A 1 19.22 -9.03 -39.70
C MET A 1 17.75 -9.31 -39.33
N ARG A 2 16.94 -10.02 -40.14
CA ARG A 2 15.49 -10.23 -39.89
C ARG A 2 15.13 -10.96 -38.59
N LYS A 3 15.92 -11.98 -38.21
CA LYS A 3 15.72 -12.76 -36.96
C LYS A 3 15.94 -11.94 -35.69
N ALA A 4 16.90 -11.01 -35.70
CA ALA A 4 17.19 -10.14 -34.55
C ALA A 4 16.06 -9.13 -34.29
N LYS A 5 15.52 -8.50 -35.35
CA LYS A 5 14.34 -7.61 -35.24
C LYS A 5 13.10 -8.34 -34.73
N LEU A 6 12.88 -9.58 -35.14
CA LEU A 6 11.75 -10.40 -34.68
C LEU A 6 11.89 -10.81 -33.20
N LYS A 7 13.11 -11.13 -32.75
CA LYS A 7 13.40 -11.47 -31.35
C LYS A 7 13.26 -10.25 -30.42
N ALA A 8 13.67 -9.06 -30.86
CA ALA A 8 13.47 -7.82 -30.12
C ALA A 8 11.99 -7.46 -29.98
N LYS A 9 11.21 -7.62 -31.07
CA LYS A 9 9.76 -7.39 -31.08
C LYS A 9 8.98 -8.40 -30.22
N SER A 10 9.39 -9.68 -30.19
CA SER A 10 8.76 -10.67 -29.31
C SER A 10 9.10 -10.46 -27.83
N ALA A 11 10.33 -10.00 -27.53
CA ALA A 11 10.73 -9.61 -26.18
C ALA A 11 9.97 -8.37 -25.69
N SER A 12 9.77 -7.36 -26.54
CA SER A 12 8.99 -6.16 -26.19
C SER A 12 7.51 -6.49 -25.95
N LEU A 13 6.91 -7.37 -26.76
CA LEU A 13 5.53 -7.86 -26.57
C LEU A 13 5.37 -8.70 -25.29
N SER A 14 6.38 -9.51 -24.93
CA SER A 14 6.41 -10.26 -23.67
C SER A 14 6.47 -9.32 -22.46
N ASN A 15 7.31 -8.29 -22.55
CA ASN A 15 7.42 -7.25 -21.53
C ASN A 15 6.13 -6.41 -21.41
N GLU A 16 5.47 -6.06 -22.51
CA GLU A 16 4.16 -5.39 -22.47
C GLU A 16 3.08 -6.24 -21.80
N LYS A 17 3.02 -7.54 -22.09
CA LYS A 17 2.06 -8.45 -21.44
C LYS A 17 2.33 -8.59 -19.95
N LYS A 18 3.59 -8.76 -19.54
CA LYS A 18 3.99 -8.78 -18.12
C LYS A 18 3.67 -7.45 -17.45
N TYR A 19 4.00 -6.33 -18.08
CA TYR A 19 3.71 -4.99 -17.59
C TYR A 19 2.22 -4.77 -17.35
N LYS A 20 1.36 -5.11 -18.33
CA LYS A 20 -0.10 -5.04 -18.18
C LYS A 20 -0.62 -5.94 -17.06
N SER A 21 -0.06 -7.14 -16.88
CA SER A 21 -0.45 -8.05 -15.81
C SER A 21 -0.11 -7.49 -14.42
N VAL A 22 1.10 -6.94 -14.27
CA VAL A 22 1.55 -6.28 -13.03
C VAL A 22 0.73 -5.03 -12.74
N LEU A 23 0.48 -4.18 -13.75
CA LEU A 23 -0.38 -3.01 -13.62
C LEU A 23 -1.80 -3.36 -13.17
N LYS A 24 -2.40 -4.41 -13.76
CA LYS A 24 -3.74 -4.86 -13.36
C LYS A 24 -3.75 -5.32 -11.90
N LYS A 25 -2.76 -6.11 -11.47
CA LYS A 25 -2.63 -6.54 -10.07
C LYS A 25 -2.46 -5.35 -9.13
N TYR A 26 -1.59 -4.41 -9.50
CA TYR A 26 -1.37 -3.17 -8.73
C TYR A 26 -2.64 -2.34 -8.62
N LEU A 27 -3.37 -2.12 -9.71
CA LEU A 27 -4.62 -1.35 -9.71
C LEU A 27 -5.70 -2.03 -8.85
N VAL A 28 -5.86 -3.35 -8.96
CA VAL A 28 -6.82 -4.09 -8.13
C VAL A 28 -6.45 -4.01 -6.66
N SER A 29 -5.17 -4.20 -6.32
CA SER A 29 -4.68 -4.09 -4.95
C SER A 29 -4.86 -2.67 -4.40
N LYS A 30 -4.51 -1.65 -5.19
CA LYS A 30 -4.68 -0.24 -4.82
C LYS A 30 -6.15 0.12 -4.62
N PHE A 31 -7.03 -0.32 -5.51
CA PHE A 31 -8.46 -0.10 -5.37
C PHE A 31 -9.01 -0.77 -4.11
N PHE A 32 -8.66 -2.04 -3.87
CA PHE A 32 -9.08 -2.76 -2.67
C PHE A 32 -8.57 -2.11 -1.38
N PHE A 33 -7.33 -1.62 -1.38
CA PHE A 33 -6.74 -0.89 -0.27
C PHE A 33 -7.48 0.43 0.02
N ILE A 34 -7.76 1.22 -1.03
CA ILE A 34 -8.52 2.48 -0.89
C ILE A 34 -9.94 2.18 -0.41
N PHE A 35 -10.60 1.17 -0.98
CA PHE A 35 -11.94 0.75 -0.59
C PHE A 35 -12.01 0.36 0.89
N LEU A 36 -11.08 -0.47 1.36
CA LEU A 36 -10.96 -0.84 2.78
C LEU A 36 -10.73 0.39 3.66
N SER A 37 -9.86 1.32 3.23
CA SER A 37 -9.58 2.54 3.98
C SER A 37 -10.84 3.41 4.14
N VAL A 38 -11.60 3.60 3.05
CA VAL A 38 -12.88 4.33 3.09
C VAL A 38 -13.90 3.58 3.95
N LEU A 39 -13.98 2.25 3.85
CA LEU A 39 -14.87 1.44 4.68
C LEU A 39 -14.55 1.60 6.18
N THR A 40 -13.26 1.61 6.55
CA THR A 40 -12.83 1.86 7.94
C THR A 40 -13.29 3.24 8.43
N LEU A 41 -13.22 4.28 7.60
CA LEU A 41 -13.73 5.61 7.96
C LEU A 41 -15.25 5.61 8.18
N VAL A 42 -16.00 4.90 7.32
CA VAL A 42 -17.45 4.75 7.46
C VAL A 42 -17.81 4.02 8.75
N ILE A 43 -17.14 2.89 9.04
CA ILE A 43 -17.35 2.12 10.28
C ILE A 43 -17.03 2.99 11.50
N SER A 44 -15.87 3.67 11.50
CA SER A 44 -15.47 4.53 12.62
C SER A 44 -16.50 5.63 12.90
N SER A 45 -16.99 6.28 11.85
CA SER A 45 -18.02 7.31 11.95
C SER A 45 -19.35 6.74 12.45
N ALA A 46 -19.77 5.58 11.94
CA ALA A 46 -20.98 4.89 12.38
C ALA A 46 -20.88 4.49 13.86
N THR A 47 -19.73 3.96 14.32
CA THR A 47 -19.50 3.62 15.72
C THR A 47 -19.65 4.83 16.64
N ILE A 48 -19.16 6.00 16.23
CA ILE A 48 -19.36 7.24 17.00
C ILE A 48 -20.86 7.59 17.09
N ILE A 49 -21.57 7.55 15.97
CA ILE A 49 -23.02 7.84 15.91
C ILE A 49 -23.81 6.86 16.77
N LEU A 50 -23.54 5.55 16.65
CA LEU A 50 -24.21 4.52 17.45
C LEU A 50 -23.93 4.70 18.94
N ASN A 51 -22.68 4.99 19.33
CA ASN A 51 -22.37 5.25 20.73
C ASN A 51 -23.13 6.47 21.26
N LEU A 52 -23.19 7.56 20.49
CA LEU A 52 -23.95 8.76 20.89
C LEU A 52 -25.45 8.48 21.00
N TYR A 53 -25.99 7.69 20.06
CA TYR A 53 -27.38 7.23 20.07
C TYR A 53 -27.67 6.38 21.31
N SER A 54 -26.81 5.41 21.62
CA SER A 54 -26.92 4.55 22.80
C SER A 54 -26.84 5.33 24.11
N ILE A 55 -26.08 6.43 24.16
CA ILE A 55 -26.06 7.32 25.33
C ILE A 55 -27.36 8.12 25.44
N ARG A 56 -27.89 8.63 24.31
CA ARG A 56 -29.06 9.52 24.29
C ARG A 56 -30.38 8.79 24.57
N PHE A 57 -30.57 7.62 23.98
CA PHE A 57 -31.82 6.86 24.06
C PHE A 57 -31.72 5.65 25.00
N ASN A 58 -30.84 5.75 26.01
CA ASN A 58 -30.68 4.71 27.00
C ASN A 58 -31.89 4.65 27.94
N GLU A 59 -32.57 3.51 28.01
CA GLU A 59 -33.66 3.29 28.96
C GLU A 59 -33.16 3.12 30.40
N TYR A 60 -31.90 2.70 30.60
CA TYR A 60 -31.30 2.44 31.92
C TYR A 60 -30.00 3.24 32.15
N PRO A 61 -30.04 4.59 32.13
CA PRO A 61 -28.86 5.44 32.16
C PRO A 61 -27.99 5.23 33.41
N LEU A 62 -28.60 5.01 34.58
CA LEU A 62 -27.88 4.84 35.85
C LEU A 62 -26.95 3.62 35.87
N GLN A 63 -27.24 2.59 35.07
CA GLN A 63 -26.52 1.31 35.11
C GLN A 63 -25.58 1.13 33.92
N THR A 64 -25.99 1.59 32.73
CA THR A 64 -25.29 1.24 31.47
C THR A 64 -24.56 2.41 30.81
N MET A 65 -24.84 3.66 31.18
CA MET A 65 -24.21 4.83 30.56
C MET A 65 -22.68 4.85 30.73
N ILE A 66 -22.18 4.39 31.88
CA ILE A 66 -20.74 4.29 32.16
C ILE A 66 -20.01 3.40 31.13
N TYR A 67 -20.64 2.32 30.67
CA TYR A 67 -20.04 1.42 29.68
C TYR A 67 -19.99 2.08 28.31
N PHE A 68 -21.05 2.76 27.87
CA PHE A 68 -21.06 3.45 26.59
C PHE A 68 -20.04 4.59 26.52
N VAL A 69 -19.91 5.36 27.62
CA VAL A 69 -18.88 6.41 27.72
C VAL A 69 -17.47 5.81 27.69
N SER A 70 -17.25 4.68 28.38
CA SER A 70 -15.97 3.99 28.38
C SER A 70 -15.59 3.46 27.00
N ILE A 71 -16.55 2.84 26.28
CA ILE A 71 -16.36 2.35 24.91
C ILE A 71 -16.05 3.52 23.96
N ALA A 72 -16.76 4.64 24.07
CA ALA A 72 -16.50 5.83 23.27
C ALA A 72 -15.07 6.36 23.50
N PHE A 73 -14.63 6.44 24.76
CA PHE A 73 -13.28 6.87 25.09
C PHE A 73 -12.21 5.93 24.52
N ILE A 74 -12.36 4.62 24.72
CA ILE A 74 -11.44 3.61 24.17
C ILE A 74 -11.40 3.70 22.64
N SER A 75 -12.55 3.86 21.99
CA SER A 75 -12.66 3.98 20.52
C SER A 75 -11.86 5.16 19.98
N VAL A 76 -11.90 6.32 20.67
CA VAL A 76 -11.11 7.51 20.27
C VAL A 76 -9.61 7.24 20.39
N VAL A 77 -9.16 6.62 21.48
CA VAL A 77 -7.74 6.27 21.68
C VAL A 77 -7.26 5.27 20.62
N VAL A 78 -8.03 4.22 20.34
CA VAL A 78 -7.71 3.24 19.31
C VAL A 78 -7.64 3.89 17.93
N THR A 79 -8.60 4.76 17.60
CA THR A 79 -8.61 5.49 16.32
C THR A 79 -7.38 6.38 16.15
N LEU A 80 -6.94 7.04 17.22
CA LEU A 80 -5.70 7.84 17.22
C LEU A 80 -4.47 6.97 16.96
N LEU A 81 -4.33 5.83 17.63
CA LEU A 81 -3.21 4.91 17.42
C LEU A 81 -3.17 4.35 16.00
N ILE A 82 -4.33 3.96 15.45
CA ILE A 82 -4.45 3.51 14.06
C ILE A 82 -4.02 4.62 13.09
N SER A 83 -4.41 5.87 13.34
CA SER A 83 -4.02 7.01 12.52
C SER A 83 -2.50 7.24 12.52
N ILE A 84 -1.87 7.20 13.71
CA ILE A 84 -0.40 7.32 13.84
C ILE A 84 0.32 6.16 13.14
N GLN A 85 -0.14 4.93 13.37
CA GLN A 85 0.43 3.74 12.72
C GLN A 85 0.31 3.83 11.19
N SER A 86 -0.85 4.27 10.69
CA SER A 86 -1.08 4.46 9.26
C SER A 86 -0.13 5.52 8.68
N PHE A 87 0.07 6.63 9.38
CA PHE A 87 0.99 7.69 8.98
C PHE A 87 2.42 7.18 8.86
N PHE A 88 2.97 6.52 9.89
CA PHE A 88 4.33 5.98 9.84
C PHE A 88 4.53 4.91 8.76
N ASN A 89 3.55 4.01 8.60
CA ASN A 89 3.64 2.93 7.61
C ASN A 89 3.60 3.48 6.16
N VAL A 90 2.93 4.63 5.93
CA VAL A 90 2.98 5.34 4.65
C VAL A 90 4.35 5.98 4.44
N THR A 91 4.92 6.63 5.46
CA THR A 91 6.25 7.25 5.39
C THR A 91 7.35 6.24 5.07
N ASP A 92 7.36 5.09 5.75
CA ASP A 92 8.35 4.03 5.50
C ASP A 92 8.23 3.44 4.10
N LYS A 93 7.00 3.24 3.60
CA LYS A 93 6.78 2.74 2.24
C LYS A 93 7.23 3.74 1.18
N ILE A 94 7.08 5.03 1.42
CA ILE A 94 7.56 6.08 0.50
C ILE A 94 9.08 6.10 0.46
N SER A 95 9.75 6.07 1.62
CA SER A 95 11.22 6.10 1.66
C SER A 95 11.84 4.87 1.00
N VAL A 96 11.32 3.67 1.29
CA VAL A 96 11.77 2.41 0.68
C VAL A 96 11.51 2.42 -0.82
N LEU A 97 10.38 2.97 -1.28
CA LEU A 97 10.08 3.06 -2.71
C LEU A 97 11.02 4.02 -3.43
N GLU A 98 11.32 5.17 -2.82
CA GLU A 98 12.26 6.17 -3.35
C GLU A 98 13.70 5.62 -3.40
N GLU A 99 14.12 4.90 -2.37
CA GLU A 99 15.42 4.21 -2.35
C GLU A 99 15.52 3.14 -3.45
N ASN A 100 14.48 2.34 -3.63
CA ASN A 100 14.41 1.36 -4.70
C ASN A 100 14.42 2.01 -6.09
N ILE A 101 13.71 3.13 -6.28
CA ILE A 101 13.74 3.88 -7.54
C ILE A 101 15.14 4.41 -7.81
N ASN A 102 15.77 5.07 -6.83
CA ASN A 102 17.11 5.62 -6.98
C ASN A 102 18.17 4.54 -7.24
N THR A 103 18.08 3.40 -6.57
CA THR A 103 18.98 2.26 -6.78
C THR A 103 18.83 1.68 -8.19
N ASN A 104 17.58 1.55 -8.67
CA ASN A 104 17.34 1.10 -10.04
C ASN A 104 17.80 2.12 -11.10
N ILE A 105 17.64 3.43 -10.87
CA ILE A 105 18.18 4.47 -11.76
C ILE A 105 19.70 4.38 -11.84
N LYS A 106 20.40 4.29 -10.70
CA LYS A 106 21.86 4.11 -10.66
C LYS A 106 22.33 2.86 -11.41
N ARG A 107 21.60 1.74 -11.28
CA ARG A 107 21.88 0.51 -12.02
C ARG A 107 21.69 0.69 -13.53
N ILE A 108 20.59 1.33 -13.95
CA ILE A 108 20.34 1.62 -15.37
C ILE A 108 21.46 2.48 -15.95
N GLU A 109 21.92 3.49 -15.21
CA GLU A 109 23.00 4.39 -15.62
C GLU A 109 24.33 3.64 -15.76
N LYS A 110 24.69 2.81 -14.77
CA LYS A 110 25.85 1.91 -14.82
C LYS A 110 25.84 0.97 -16.03
N TYR A 111 24.68 0.37 -16.35
CA TYR A 111 24.56 -0.50 -17.53
C TYR A 111 24.62 0.26 -18.86
N LYS A 112 24.23 1.53 -18.87
CA LYS A 112 24.27 2.38 -20.07
C LYS A 112 25.69 2.84 -20.38
N GLU A 113 26.53 3.02 -19.36
CA GLU A 113 27.94 3.40 -19.48
C GLU A 113 28.86 2.22 -19.81
N ASN A 114 28.69 1.07 -19.14
CA ASN A 114 29.70 0.00 -19.18
C ASN A 114 29.51 -1.09 -20.26
N ASN A 115 28.40 -1.13 -21.00
CA ASN A 115 28.07 -2.12 -22.06
C ASN A 115 28.20 -3.63 -21.71
N GLU A 116 28.76 -4.00 -20.57
CA GLU A 116 28.92 -5.37 -20.09
C GLU A 116 28.22 -5.52 -18.74
N ILE A 117 27.28 -6.47 -18.68
CA ILE A 117 26.59 -6.88 -17.47
C ILE A 117 27.40 -8.04 -16.88
N THR A 118 27.99 -7.85 -15.70
CA THR A 118 28.76 -8.93 -15.04
C THR A 118 27.82 -9.89 -14.29
N ARG A 119 28.31 -11.09 -13.96
CA ARG A 119 27.52 -12.06 -13.17
C ARG A 119 27.15 -11.53 -11.78
N GLU A 120 28.02 -10.72 -11.18
CA GLU A 120 27.77 -10.07 -9.90
C GLU A 120 26.58 -9.08 -9.99
N ASP A 121 26.47 -8.35 -11.10
CA ASP A 121 25.33 -7.46 -11.36
C ASP A 121 24.01 -8.25 -11.48
N ILE A 122 24.04 -9.50 -11.95
CA ILE A 122 22.86 -10.37 -12.07
C ILE A 122 22.44 -10.94 -10.70
N ASP A 123 23.41 -11.35 -9.88
CA ASP A 123 23.16 -11.85 -8.52
C ASP A 123 22.63 -10.75 -7.59
N GLU A 124 23.11 -9.52 -7.77
CA GLU A 124 22.60 -8.35 -7.04
C GLU A 124 21.15 -8.00 -7.43
N LEU A 125 20.78 -8.25 -8.70
CA LEU A 125 19.43 -8.12 -9.22
C LEU A 125 18.48 -9.15 -8.59
N MET A 126 18.92 -10.40 -8.41
CA MET A 126 18.12 -11.45 -7.76
C MET A 126 17.85 -11.19 -6.28
N LYS A 127 18.68 -10.40 -5.60
CA LYS A 127 18.45 -10.01 -4.19
C LYS A 127 17.36 -8.96 -4.00
N THR A 128 16.91 -8.31 -5.08
CA THR A 128 15.92 -7.20 -5.01
C THR A 128 14.48 -7.68 -5.31
N PHE A 129 14.29 -8.96 -5.64
CA PHE A 129 12.99 -9.61 -5.88
C PHE A 129 12.66 -10.62 -4.78
#